data_AF-A0AAD4CTY7-F1
#
_entry.id   AF-A0AAD4CTY7-F1
#
_cell.length_a   1.000
_cell.length_b   1.000
_cell.length_c   1.000
_cell.angle_alpha   90.00
_cell.angle_beta   90.00
_cell.angle_gamma   90.00
#
_symmetry.space_group_name_H-M   'P 1'
#
loop_
_entity.id
_entity.type
_entity.pdbx_description
1 polymer ?
#
loop_
_entity_poly.entity_id
_entity_poly.type
_entity_poly.pdbx_seq_one_letter_code
_entity_poly.pdbx_strand_id
1 'polypeptide(L)'
;MTCKEVLDKNDLTVAEFYAWNPAVGPECGNMWPNYRYCIRGPEATSTGTGPSVPGPTQSGIPENCEKWHVTKENDTCPKVVKEYGITLEQFYRNTAVQNDCADGFWKGNAYCVAVSG
;
A
#
# COMPACT_ATOMS: atom_id res chain seq x y z
N MET A 1 -24.04 -6.48 -10.12
CA MET A 1 -22.72 -5.99 -9.71
C MET A 1 -22.70 -5.95 -8.20
N THR A 2 -22.06 -6.95 -7.61
CA THR A 2 -21.80 -7.13 -6.19
C THR A 2 -20.45 -6.51 -5.85
N CYS A 3 -20.17 -6.32 -4.57
CA CYS A 3 -18.86 -5.85 -4.17
C CYS A 3 -17.74 -6.77 -4.67
N LYS A 4 -17.89 -8.09 -4.50
CA LYS A 4 -16.90 -9.07 -4.98
C LYS A 4 -16.59 -8.91 -6.47
N GLU A 5 -17.61 -8.71 -7.31
CA GLU A 5 -17.40 -8.48 -8.75
C GLU A 5 -16.69 -7.15 -9.05
N VAL A 6 -16.88 -6.10 -8.23
CA VAL A 6 -16.13 -4.83 -8.36
C VAL A 6 -14.67 -5.07 -8.04
N LEU A 7 -14.40 -5.77 -6.93
CA LEU A 7 -13.05 -6.08 -6.46
C LEU A 7 -12.28 -6.92 -7.48
N ASP A 8 -12.86 -8.06 -7.91
CA ASP A 8 -12.25 -8.97 -8.88
C ASP A 8 -12.02 -8.28 -10.25
N LYS A 9 -12.90 -7.38 -10.70
CA LYS A 9 -12.73 -6.67 -11.98
C LYS A 9 -11.68 -5.57 -11.96
N ASN A 10 -11.38 -5.00 -10.79
CA ASN A 10 -10.48 -3.86 -10.65
C ASN A 10 -9.19 -4.21 -9.90
N ASP A 11 -8.97 -5.50 -9.60
CA ASP A 11 -7.83 -6.00 -8.83
C ASP A 11 -7.68 -5.28 -7.47
N LEU A 12 -8.80 -5.08 -6.77
CA LEU A 12 -8.86 -4.38 -5.49
C LEU A 12 -9.09 -5.34 -4.33
N THR A 13 -8.50 -5.03 -3.18
CA THR A 13 -8.87 -5.63 -1.89
C THR A 13 -10.09 -4.92 -1.28
N VAL A 14 -10.79 -5.61 -0.36
CA VAL A 14 -11.87 -4.99 0.43
C VAL A 14 -11.35 -3.77 1.20
N ALA A 15 -10.12 -3.83 1.71
CA ALA A 15 -9.50 -2.74 2.46
C ALA A 15 -9.28 -1.50 1.59
N GLU A 16 -8.74 -1.65 0.38
CA GLU A 16 -8.56 -0.53 -0.56
C GLU A 16 -9.89 0.09 -0.96
N PHE A 17 -10.87 -0.75 -1.29
CA PHE A 17 -12.19 -0.26 -1.69
C PHE A 17 -12.94 0.42 -0.54
N TYR A 18 -12.83 -0.10 0.68
CA TYR A 18 -13.38 0.51 1.90
C TYR A 18 -12.67 1.83 2.24
N ALA A 19 -11.34 1.91 2.08
CA ALA A 19 -10.58 3.12 2.32
C ALA A 19 -11.07 4.29 1.46
N TRP A 20 -11.50 4.02 0.23
CA TRP A 20 -12.04 5.05 -0.67
C TRP A 20 -13.56 5.21 -0.58
N ASN A 21 -14.26 4.22 -0.03
CA ASN A 21 -15.73 4.21 0.07
C ASN A 21 -16.21 3.73 1.46
N PRO A 22 -16.00 4.47 2.56
CA PRO A 22 -16.29 4.00 3.91
C PRO A 22 -17.74 3.55 4.13
N ALA A 23 -18.69 4.11 3.36
CA ALA A 23 -20.10 3.76 3.42
C ALA A 23 -20.39 2.28 3.09
N VAL A 24 -19.49 1.57 2.40
CA VAL A 24 -19.67 0.15 2.07
C VAL A 24 -19.42 -0.76 3.28
N GLY A 25 -18.82 -0.23 4.34
CA GLY A 25 -18.43 -0.97 5.54
C GLY A 25 -17.20 -1.86 5.33
N PRO A 26 -16.57 -2.31 6.44
CA PRO A 26 -15.30 -3.05 6.41
C PRO A 26 -15.42 -4.44 5.76
N GLU A 27 -16.63 -4.98 5.67
CA GLU A 27 -16.92 -6.26 5.01
C GLU A 27 -17.57 -6.07 3.62
N CYS A 28 -17.63 -4.83 3.13
CA CYS A 28 -18.26 -4.48 1.86
C CYS A 28 -19.74 -4.92 1.72
N GLY A 29 -20.48 -4.94 2.84
CA GLY A 29 -21.88 -5.35 2.88
C GLY A 29 -22.88 -4.26 2.49
N ASN A 30 -22.46 -2.98 2.49
CA ASN A 30 -23.34 -1.84 2.30
C ASN A 30 -23.17 -1.19 0.92
N MET A 31 -23.08 -2.00 -0.14
CA MET A 31 -23.06 -1.52 -1.52
C MET A 31 -24.47 -1.48 -2.12
N TRP A 32 -24.86 -0.33 -2.67
CA TRP A 32 -26.22 -0.06 -3.12
C TRP A 32 -26.27 -0.05 -4.65
N PRO A 33 -27.33 -0.61 -5.25
CA PRO A 33 -27.54 -0.50 -6.70
C PRO A 33 -27.72 0.97 -7.11
N ASN A 34 -27.23 1.32 -8.30
CA ASN A 34 -27.27 2.66 -8.89
C ASN A 34 -26.44 3.75 -8.16
N TYR A 35 -25.54 3.35 -7.26
CA TYR A 35 -24.54 4.25 -6.68
C TYR A 35 -23.20 4.18 -7.45
N ARG A 36 -22.41 5.25 -7.32
CA ARG A 36 -21.04 5.32 -7.85
C ARG A 36 -20.06 5.12 -6.72
N TYR A 37 -19.04 4.30 -6.97
CA TYR A 37 -17.99 3.99 -6.02
C TYR A 37 -16.63 4.26 -6.65
N CYS A 38 -15.71 4.77 -5.85
CA CYS A 38 -14.32 4.99 -6.22
C CYS A 38 -13.64 3.63 -6.38
N ILE A 39 -13.16 3.34 -7.58
CA ILE A 39 -12.38 2.13 -7.91
C ILE A 39 -10.89 2.43 -8.11
N ARG A 40 -10.49 3.68 -7.88
CA ARG A 40 -9.10 4.14 -7.81
C ARG A 40 -9.02 5.21 -6.72
N GLY A 41 -7.97 5.15 -5.92
CA GLY A 41 -7.64 6.17 -4.94
C GLY A 41 -7.14 7.46 -5.60
N PRO A 42 -6.94 8.53 -4.81
CA PRO A 42 -6.17 9.68 -5.28
C PRO A 42 -4.83 9.19 -5.79
N GLU A 43 -4.46 9.60 -7.01
CA GLU A 43 -3.13 9.39 -7.56
C GLU A 43 -2.14 9.93 -6.52
N ALA A 44 -1.17 9.11 -6.12
CA ALA A 44 -0.13 9.58 -5.21
C ALA A 44 0.64 10.68 -5.96
N THR A 45 0.29 11.95 -5.72
CA THR A 45 0.99 13.10 -6.28
C THR A 45 2.38 13.11 -5.65
N SER A 46 3.32 12.43 -6.30
CA SER A 46 4.72 12.42 -5.93
C SER A 46 5.35 13.71 -6.44
N THR A 47 5.18 14.80 -5.68
CA THR A 47 6.06 15.98 -5.79
C THR A 47 7.41 15.63 -5.16
N GLY A 48 8.22 14.88 -5.89
CA GLY A 48 9.58 14.55 -5.48
C GLY A 48 10.41 14.17 -6.69
N THR A 49 11.54 14.84 -6.88
CA THR A 49 12.56 14.59 -7.92
C THR A 49 13.28 13.23 -7.75
N GLY A 50 12.65 12.27 -7.08
CA GLY A 50 13.15 10.94 -6.79
C GLY A 50 12.91 9.95 -7.94
N PRO A 51 13.53 8.76 -7.87
CA PRO A 51 13.30 7.71 -8.86
C PRO A 51 11.82 7.35 -8.96
N SER A 52 11.37 7.05 -10.17
CA SER A 52 9.99 6.65 -10.48
C SER A 52 9.53 5.54 -9.52
N VAL A 53 8.45 5.80 -8.79
CA VAL A 53 7.94 4.89 -7.76
C VAL A 53 7.31 3.67 -8.46
N PRO A 54 7.77 2.44 -8.16
CA PRO A 54 7.40 1.24 -8.91
C PRO A 54 6.01 0.66 -8.56
N GLY A 55 5.21 1.34 -7.75
CA GLY A 55 3.89 0.87 -7.32
C GLY A 55 3.16 1.89 -6.43
N PRO A 56 1.93 1.59 -5.98
CA PRO A 56 1.22 2.42 -5.03
C PRO A 56 2.00 2.57 -3.72
N THR A 57 1.92 3.75 -3.12
CA THR A 57 2.52 4.07 -1.82
C THR A 57 1.45 4.52 -0.85
N GLN A 58 1.72 4.37 0.44
CA GLN A 58 0.85 4.83 1.52
C GLN A 58 1.47 6.00 2.28
N SER A 59 0.67 6.71 3.07
CA SER A 59 1.18 7.75 3.97
C SER A 59 2.16 7.16 4.97
N GLY A 60 3.28 7.85 5.23
CA GLY A 60 4.32 7.41 6.15
C GLY A 60 5.53 6.75 5.49
N ILE A 61 5.60 6.71 4.16
CA ILE A 61 6.84 6.41 3.44
C ILE A 61 7.77 7.65 3.48
N PRO A 62 9.08 7.49 3.69
CA PRO A 62 10.04 8.61 3.64
C PRO A 62 9.98 9.39 2.32
N GLU A 63 9.93 10.73 2.39
CA GLU A 63 9.90 11.61 1.22
C GLU A 63 11.21 11.54 0.39
N ASN A 64 12.33 11.23 1.05
CA ASN A 64 13.66 11.14 0.46
C ASN A 64 14.06 9.70 0.08
N CYS A 65 13.10 8.89 -0.34
CA CYS A 65 13.37 7.51 -0.72
C CYS A 65 14.12 7.40 -2.06
N GLU A 66 15.27 6.72 -2.05
CA GLU A 66 16.09 6.46 -3.24
C GLU A 66 15.91 5.04 -3.79
N LYS A 67 15.49 4.09 -2.95
CA LYS A 67 15.33 2.69 -3.37
C LYS A 67 14.04 2.11 -2.84
N TRP A 68 13.32 1.43 -3.72
CA TRP A 68 11.98 0.92 -3.50
C TRP A 68 11.94 -0.60 -3.52
N HIS A 69 11.11 -1.19 -2.68
CA HIS A 69 10.72 -2.59 -2.70
C HIS A 69 9.21 -2.70 -2.87
N VAL A 70 8.76 -3.49 -3.85
CA VAL A 70 7.33 -3.80 -4.03
C VAL A 70 7.03 -5.14 -3.38
N THR A 71 6.16 -5.12 -2.37
CA THR A 71 5.83 -6.30 -1.56
C THR A 71 5.15 -7.37 -2.40
N LYS A 72 5.68 -8.59 -2.33
CA LYS A 72 5.17 -9.80 -2.99
C LYS A 72 4.44 -10.70 -2.01
N GLU A 73 3.81 -11.73 -2.56
CA GLU A 73 3.19 -12.77 -1.76
C GLU A 73 4.27 -13.54 -0.98
N ASN A 74 4.11 -13.56 0.36
CA ASN A 74 5.05 -14.11 1.35
C ASN A 74 6.23 -13.24 1.75
N ASP A 75 6.27 -11.96 1.36
CA ASP A 75 7.24 -11.04 1.93
C ASP A 75 6.93 -10.76 3.40
N THR A 76 8.00 -10.63 4.17
CA THR A 76 7.97 -10.19 5.57
C THR A 76 9.12 -9.23 5.75
N CYS A 77 9.01 -8.26 6.67
CA CYS A 77 10.09 -7.30 6.93
C CYS A 77 11.42 -8.01 7.20
N PRO A 78 11.50 -9.09 8.01
CA PRO A 78 12.75 -9.82 8.18
C PRO A 78 13.37 -10.34 6.87
N LYS A 79 12.55 -10.73 5.88
CA LYS A 79 13.04 -11.12 4.55
C LYS A 79 13.50 -9.91 3.74
N VAL A 80 12.68 -8.86 3.70
CA VAL A 80 12.98 -7.61 2.96
C VAL A 80 14.26 -6.98 3.49
N VAL A 81 14.37 -6.76 4.80
CA VAL A 81 15.57 -6.13 5.38
C VAL A 81 16.83 -6.96 5.14
N LYS A 82 16.72 -8.29 5.15
CA LYS A 82 17.81 -9.20 4.80
C LYS A 82 18.19 -9.13 3.32
N GLU A 83 17.22 -9.00 2.42
CA GLU A 83 17.44 -8.87 0.98
C GLU A 83 18.20 -7.57 0.63
N TYR A 84 17.87 -6.47 1.29
CA TYR A 84 18.50 -5.17 1.03
C TYR A 84 19.68 -4.85 1.96
N GLY A 85 19.97 -5.70 2.95
CA GLY A 85 21.06 -5.50 3.90
C GLY A 85 20.84 -4.31 4.84
N ILE A 86 19.58 -4.01 5.18
CA ILE A 86 19.19 -2.96 6.12
C ILE A 86 18.73 -3.54 7.47
N THR A 87 18.58 -2.71 8.48
CA THR A 87 17.99 -3.12 9.78
C THR A 87 16.46 -2.97 9.76
N LEU A 88 15.76 -3.70 10.64
CA LEU A 88 14.32 -3.48 10.87
C LEU A 88 14.04 -2.03 11.27
N GLU A 89 14.90 -1.43 12.10
CA GLU A 89 14.76 -0.04 12.50
C GLU A 89 14.87 0.94 11.32
N GLN A 90 15.79 0.68 10.38
CA GLN A 90 15.88 1.45 9.13
C GLN A 90 14.62 1.27 8.28
N PHE A 91 14.08 0.06 8.20
CA PHE A 91 12.87 -0.23 7.45
C PHE A 91 11.61 0.39 8.10
N TYR A 92 11.55 0.49 9.43
CA TYR A 92 10.48 1.16 10.16
C TYR A 92 10.47 2.68 10.03
N ARG A 93 11.43 3.27 9.30
CA ARG A 93 11.29 4.64 8.78
C ARG A 93 10.11 4.80 7.84
N ASN A 94 9.66 3.70 7.23
CA ASN A 94 8.31 3.61 6.69
C ASN A 94 7.34 3.53 7.87
N THR A 95 6.93 4.66 8.43
CA THR A 95 6.05 4.74 9.62
C THR A 95 4.67 4.15 9.39
N ALA A 96 4.35 3.90 8.12
CA ALA A 96 3.19 3.16 7.68
C ALA A 96 3.26 1.66 8.03
N VAL A 97 4.47 1.08 8.08
CA VAL A 97 4.70 -0.32 8.48
C VAL A 97 4.74 -0.39 10.00
N GLN A 98 3.82 -1.14 10.58
CA GLN A 98 3.77 -1.40 12.02
C GLN A 98 4.26 -2.82 12.34
N ASN A 99 4.52 -3.06 13.62
CA ASN A 99 4.94 -4.31 14.26
C ASN A 99 4.87 -5.58 13.39
N ASP A 100 6.02 -6.24 13.20
CA ASP A 100 6.18 -7.51 12.49
C ASP A 100 5.52 -7.57 11.11
N CYS A 101 5.26 -6.40 10.49
CA CYS A 101 4.64 -6.27 9.16
C CYS A 101 3.24 -6.88 9.11
N ALA A 102 2.61 -7.07 10.27
CA ALA A 102 1.24 -7.53 10.36
C ALA A 102 0.27 -6.43 9.91
N ASP A 103 0.64 -5.18 10.18
CA ASP A 103 -0.15 -4.00 9.85
C ASP A 103 0.66 -3.04 8.97
N GLY A 104 0.00 -2.55 7.91
CA GLY A 104 0.59 -1.57 7.00
C GLY A 104 1.73 -2.11 6.13
N PHE A 105 1.87 -3.43 5.97
CA PHE A 105 2.74 -4.05 4.96
C PHE A 105 1.90 -4.83 3.94
N TRP A 106 1.46 -4.14 2.89
CA TRP A 106 0.46 -4.60 1.94
C TRP A 106 1.10 -5.13 0.67
N LYS A 107 0.63 -6.28 0.19
CA LYS A 107 1.01 -6.84 -1.12
C LYS A 107 0.77 -5.80 -2.23
N GLY A 108 1.72 -5.69 -3.15
CA GLY A 108 1.67 -4.76 -4.28
C GLY A 108 2.06 -3.31 -3.97
N ASN A 109 2.26 -2.94 -2.70
CA ASN A 109 2.67 -1.59 -2.34
C ASN A 109 4.19 -1.43 -2.34
N ALA A 110 4.65 -0.21 -2.63
CA ALA A 110 6.05 0.19 -2.67
C ALA A 110 6.49 0.76 -1.31
N TYR A 111 7.57 0.19 -0.76
CA TYR A 111 8.17 0.56 0.52
C TYR A 111 9.59 1.03 0.33
N CYS A 112 10.01 1.99 1.14
CA CYS A 112 11.36 2.51 1.06
C CYS A 112 12.37 1.57 1.71
N VAL A 113 13.43 1.22 0.98
CA VAL A 113 14.52 0.37 1.47
C VAL A 113 15.88 1.09 1.44
N ALA A 114 15.95 2.32 0.92
CA ALA A 114 17.09 3.21 1.09
C ALA A 114 16.65 4.67 0.96
N VAL A 115 17.18 5.55 1.81
CA VAL A 115 16.93 7.00 1.77
C VAL A 115 18.22 7.74 1.44
N SER A 116 18.11 8.92 0.81
CA SER A 116 19.25 9.80 0.58
C SER A 116 19.72 10.42 1.91
N GLY A 117 21.03 10.46 2.12
CA GLY A 117 21.66 11.09 3.29
C GLY A 117 21.66 12.61 3.22
#